data_AF-K1UIJ7-F1
#
_entry.id   AF-K1UIJ7-F1
#
_cell.length_a   1.000
_cell.length_b   1.000
_cell.length_c   1.000
_cell.angle_alpha   90.00
_cell.angle_beta   90.00
_cell.angle_gamma   90.00
#
_symmetry.space_group_name_H-M   'P 1'
#
loop_
_entity.id
_entity.type
_entity.pdbx_description
1 polymer ?
#
loop_
_entity_poly.entity_id
_entity_poly.type
_entity_poly.pdbx_seq_one_letter_code
_entity_poly.pdbx_strand_id
1 'polypeptide(L)'
;MNFLSLVGVELKKIRRSKIFLILLIPIVLMWIPSIINADMNFDLRGIPITPENNFFIQGFMGMVWFMIPASLVICTVLLNQTERSNKGILKMLSLPISTTKLCLAKFTVLILLAAFQMVMSIGAYYICAAIVTHTQDYNFILEPLYVCKNVCSIYAAAIPMAAVYLAVSTLIQSPIFSVGIGLASIVPSVLMINTKIWFAYPMSYPFYLIMVAYGRAAEGVYETQIA
;
A
#
# COMPACT_ATOMS: atom_id res chain seq x y z
N MET A 1 -7.14 -3.83 -31.13
CA MET A 1 -6.09 -4.20 -30.13
C MET A 1 -6.73 -4.92 -28.96
N ASN A 2 -6.13 -6.03 -28.52
CA ASN A 2 -6.62 -6.78 -27.36
C ASN A 2 -6.24 -6.08 -26.05
N PHE A 3 -7.03 -6.29 -25.00
CA PHE A 3 -6.79 -5.68 -23.68
C PHE A 3 -5.38 -6.00 -23.12
N LEU A 4 -4.93 -7.25 -23.25
CA LEU A 4 -3.59 -7.69 -22.85
C LEU A 4 -2.47 -6.92 -23.55
N SER A 5 -2.67 -6.55 -24.83
CA SER A 5 -1.69 -5.74 -25.57
C SER A 5 -1.60 -4.30 -25.03
N LEU A 6 -2.73 -3.73 -24.58
CA LEU A 6 -2.76 -2.42 -23.93
C LEU A 6 -2.02 -2.44 -22.60
N VAL A 7 -2.29 -3.45 -21.76
CA VAL A 7 -1.57 -3.65 -20.50
C VAL A 7 -0.07 -3.81 -20.74
N GLY A 8 0.32 -4.58 -21.75
CA GLY A 8 1.74 -4.73 -22.15
C GLY A 8 2.40 -3.43 -22.57
N VAL A 9 1.67 -2.57 -23.29
CA VAL A 9 2.14 -1.22 -23.66
C VAL A 9 2.34 -0.35 -22.42
N GLU A 10 1.38 -0.34 -21.49
CA GLU A 10 1.51 0.39 -20.21
C GLU A 10 2.71 -0.09 -19.38
N LEU A 11 2.89 -1.40 -19.24
CA LEU A 11 4.05 -1.97 -18.53
C LEU A 11 5.38 -1.57 -19.19
N LYS A 12 5.43 -1.53 -20.53
CA LYS A 12 6.64 -1.13 -21.26
C LYS A 12 6.99 0.35 -21.04
N LYS A 13 6.00 1.23 -20.88
CA LYS A 13 6.22 2.65 -20.53
C LYS A 13 6.90 2.78 -19.17
N ILE A 14 6.43 2.03 -18.19
CA ILE A 14 6.91 2.06 -16.79
C ILE A 14 8.30 1.47 -16.65
N ARG A 15 8.69 0.51 -17.51
CA ARG A 15 10.01 -0.12 -17.45
C ARG A 15 11.16 0.90 -17.52
N ARG A 16 10.97 2.05 -18.18
CA ARG A 16 11.98 3.12 -18.26
C ARG A 16 11.85 4.21 -17.19
N SER A 17 10.76 4.24 -16.42
CA SER A 17 10.47 5.31 -15.45
C SER A 17 11.13 5.12 -14.08
N LYS A 18 11.89 4.03 -13.88
CA LYS A 18 12.52 3.67 -12.59
C LYS A 18 11.50 3.55 -11.43
N ILE A 19 10.21 3.34 -11.72
CA ILE A 19 9.15 3.19 -10.71
C ILE A 19 9.49 2.12 -9.66
N PHE A 20 10.15 1.03 -10.06
CA PHE A 20 10.58 -0.03 -9.14
C PHE A 20 11.54 0.48 -8.04
N LEU A 21 12.41 1.46 -8.33
CA LEU A 21 13.27 2.06 -7.31
C LEU A 21 12.47 2.93 -6.33
N ILE A 22 11.43 3.60 -6.82
CA ILE A 22 10.54 4.42 -5.97
C ILE A 22 9.76 3.51 -5.02
N LEU A 23 9.33 2.34 -5.48
CA LEU A 23 8.65 1.32 -4.68
C LEU A 23 9.55 0.69 -3.59
N LEU A 24 10.87 0.74 -3.76
CA LEU A 24 11.84 0.30 -2.75
C LEU A 24 11.93 1.27 -1.56
N ILE A 25 11.76 2.58 -1.79
CA ILE A 25 11.94 3.62 -0.76
C ILE A 25 11.03 3.38 0.46
N PRO A 26 9.70 3.16 0.30
CA PRO A 26 8.83 2.89 1.43
C PRO A 26 9.27 1.70 2.29
N ILE A 27 9.83 0.67 1.66
CA ILE A 27 10.27 -0.56 2.32
C ILE A 27 11.47 -0.24 3.19
N VAL A 28 12.49 0.40 2.61
CA VAL A 28 13.70 0.77 3.33
C VAL A 28 13.39 1.71 4.50
N LEU A 29 12.53 2.72 4.27
CA LEU A 29 12.18 3.72 5.29
C LEU A 29 11.42 3.14 6.48
N MET A 30 10.57 2.12 6.27
CA MET A 30 9.82 1.52 7.38
C MET A 30 10.60 0.43 8.09
N TRP A 31 11.28 -0.43 7.34
CA TRP A 31 11.88 -1.63 7.92
C TRP A 31 13.22 -1.37 8.63
N ILE A 32 13.99 -0.33 8.24
CA ILE A 32 15.23 0.03 8.95
C ILE A 32 14.93 0.46 10.39
N PRO A 33 14.02 1.45 10.66
CA PRO A 33 13.67 1.81 12.02
C PRO A 33 13.08 0.67 12.83
N SER A 34 12.35 -0.26 12.20
CA SER A 34 11.80 -1.45 12.88
C SER A 34 12.89 -2.38 13.40
N ILE A 35 14.01 -2.53 12.70
CA ILE A 35 15.17 -3.30 13.20
C ILE A 35 15.85 -2.56 14.35
N ILE A 36 16.10 -1.26 14.19
CA ILE A 36 16.84 -0.46 15.18
C ILE A 36 16.09 -0.38 16.51
N ASN A 37 14.76 -0.26 16.47
CA ASN A 37 13.93 -0.15 17.67
C ASN A 37 13.24 -1.47 18.01
N ALA A 38 13.84 -2.61 17.64
CA ALA A 38 13.27 -3.92 17.89
C ALA A 38 13.00 -4.16 19.39
N ASP A 39 13.84 -3.61 20.27
CA ASP A 39 13.70 -3.65 21.73
C ASP A 39 12.34 -3.13 22.23
N MET A 40 11.80 -2.10 21.56
CA MET A 40 10.50 -1.51 21.93
C MET A 40 9.34 -2.47 21.71
N ASN A 41 9.51 -3.55 20.93
CA ASN A 41 8.46 -4.55 20.73
C ASN A 41 8.25 -5.45 21.96
N PHE A 42 9.23 -5.50 22.87
CA PHE A 42 9.12 -6.19 24.16
C PHE A 42 8.50 -5.32 25.26
N ASP A 43 8.55 -3.99 25.13
CA ASP A 43 7.86 -3.07 26.04
C ASP A 43 6.38 -2.97 25.66
N LEU A 44 5.62 -3.98 26.08
CA LEU A 44 4.22 -4.16 25.73
C LEU A 44 3.27 -3.15 26.41
N ARG A 45 3.77 -2.17 27.20
CA ARG A 45 3.00 -1.10 27.87
C ARG A 45 1.66 -1.54 28.50
N GLY A 46 1.58 -2.79 28.98
CA GLY A 46 0.38 -3.37 29.60
C GLY A 46 -0.65 -3.98 28.66
N ILE A 47 -0.35 -4.13 27.37
CA ILE A 47 -1.22 -4.77 26.37
C ILE A 47 -0.77 -6.21 26.15
N PRO A 48 -1.66 -7.22 26.26
CA PRO A 48 -1.29 -8.63 26.11
C PRO A 48 -1.12 -9.00 24.63
N ILE A 49 -0.05 -8.54 23.99
CA ILE A 49 0.35 -8.91 22.62
C ILE A 49 1.67 -9.66 22.68
N THR A 50 1.85 -10.71 21.89
CA THR A 50 3.15 -11.37 21.79
C THR A 50 4.17 -10.53 21.00
N PRO A 51 5.47 -10.52 21.36
CA PRO A 51 6.46 -9.68 20.70
C PRO A 51 6.55 -9.87 19.18
N GLU A 52 6.35 -11.09 18.67
CA GLU A 52 6.34 -11.38 17.24
C GLU A 52 5.15 -10.71 16.53
N ASN A 53 3.95 -10.77 17.12
CA ASN A 53 2.77 -10.11 16.59
C ASN A 53 2.91 -8.59 16.63
N ASN A 54 3.49 -8.06 17.70
CA ASN A 54 3.76 -6.63 17.85
C ASN A 54 4.71 -6.13 16.75
N PHE A 55 5.81 -6.86 16.50
CA PHE A 55 6.76 -6.53 15.44
C PHE A 55 6.12 -6.53 14.04
N PHE A 56 5.29 -7.54 13.73
CA PHE A 56 4.54 -7.59 12.48
C PHE A 56 3.57 -6.41 12.37
N ILE A 57 2.75 -6.17 13.41
CA ILE A 57 1.71 -5.15 13.37
C ILE A 57 2.31 -3.75 13.28
N GLN A 58 3.32 -3.41 14.07
CA GLN A 58 3.94 -2.08 14.02
C GLN A 58 4.63 -1.81 12.67
N GLY A 59 5.37 -2.81 12.15
CA GLY A 59 6.01 -2.71 10.85
C GLY A 59 5.00 -2.51 9.72
N PHE A 60 3.92 -3.31 9.70
CA PHE A 60 2.87 -3.17 8.70
C PHE A 60 1.95 -1.96 8.93
N MET A 61 1.77 -1.50 10.16
CA MET A 61 0.89 -0.37 10.48
C MET A 61 1.38 0.91 9.79
N GLY A 62 2.66 1.25 9.91
CA GLY A 62 3.18 2.42 9.21
C GLY A 62 3.28 2.22 7.69
N MET A 63 3.50 0.97 7.24
CA MET A 63 3.41 0.63 5.82
C MET A 63 2.01 0.91 5.26
N VAL A 64 0.98 0.44 5.93
CA VAL A 64 -0.42 0.49 5.50
C VAL A 64 -1.00 1.88 5.66
N TRP A 65 -0.67 2.57 6.75
CA TRP A 65 -1.20 3.89 7.05
C TRP A 65 -0.69 4.94 6.08
N PHE A 66 0.62 5.00 5.83
CA PHE A 66 1.22 6.11 5.09
C PHE A 66 1.90 5.70 3.81
N MET A 67 2.72 4.64 3.86
CA MET A 67 3.65 4.30 2.78
C MET A 67 3.00 3.65 1.56
N ILE A 68 2.06 2.72 1.76
CA ILE A 68 1.29 2.08 0.69
C ILE A 68 0.41 3.13 0.00
N PRO A 69 -0.41 3.93 0.72
CA PRO A 69 -1.18 5.02 0.10
C PRO A 69 -0.29 6.02 -0.64
N ALA A 70 0.83 6.45 -0.05
CA ALA A 70 1.77 7.36 -0.70
C ALA A 70 2.37 6.76 -1.97
N SER A 71 2.76 5.49 -1.94
CA SER A 71 3.30 4.79 -3.12
C SER A 71 2.27 4.71 -4.26
N LEU A 72 1.00 4.46 -3.94
CA LEU A 72 -0.09 4.45 -4.92
C LEU A 72 -0.31 5.83 -5.52
N VAL A 73 -0.34 6.90 -4.71
CA VAL A 73 -0.49 8.29 -5.18
C VAL A 73 0.64 8.66 -6.13
N ILE A 74 1.89 8.32 -5.79
CA ILE A 74 3.02 8.61 -6.66
C ILE A 74 2.92 7.78 -7.95
N CYS A 75 2.58 6.49 -7.86
CA CYS A 75 2.42 5.63 -9.03
C CYS A 75 1.33 6.14 -9.98
N THR A 76 0.16 6.54 -9.48
CA THR A 76 -0.93 7.06 -10.33
C THR A 76 -0.51 8.34 -11.05
N VAL A 77 0.18 9.24 -10.36
CA VAL A 77 0.68 10.49 -10.94
C VAL A 77 1.75 10.23 -12.00
N LEU A 78 2.71 9.34 -11.74
CA LEU A 78 3.74 8.99 -12.72
C LEU A 78 3.16 8.29 -13.96
N LEU A 79 2.18 7.40 -13.76
CA LEU A 79 1.44 6.76 -14.85
C LEU A 79 0.76 7.80 -15.74
N ASN A 80 0.08 8.79 -15.14
CA ASN A 80 -0.59 9.85 -15.90
C ASN A 80 0.38 10.86 -16.53
N GLN A 81 1.49 11.20 -15.86
CA GLN A 81 2.53 12.07 -16.42
C GLN A 81 3.19 11.45 -17.65
N THR A 82 3.42 10.13 -17.65
CA THR A 82 4.06 9.43 -18.75
C THR A 82 3.26 9.55 -20.05
N GLU A 83 1.94 9.72 -19.97
CA GLU A 83 1.08 9.94 -21.14
C GLU A 83 0.97 11.40 -21.56
N ARG A 84 1.07 12.33 -20.62
CA ARG A 84 1.09 13.76 -20.94
C ARG A 84 2.43 14.18 -21.53
N SER A 85 3.51 13.50 -21.13
CA SER A 85 4.85 13.69 -21.70
C SER A 85 4.85 13.41 -23.21
N ASN A 86 5.54 14.27 -23.97
CA ASN A 86 5.70 14.14 -25.42
C ASN A 86 4.40 13.98 -26.22
N LYS A 87 3.29 14.56 -25.73
CA LYS A 87 1.96 14.47 -26.33
C LYS A 87 1.50 13.02 -26.51
N GLY A 88 1.89 12.12 -25.59
CA GLY A 88 1.61 10.69 -25.64
C GLY A 88 0.12 10.38 -25.76
N ILE A 89 -0.74 11.13 -25.06
CA ILE A 89 -2.19 10.95 -25.11
C ILE A 89 -2.77 11.24 -26.50
N LEU A 90 -2.28 12.28 -27.19
CA LEU A 90 -2.69 12.60 -28.56
C LEU A 90 -2.28 11.50 -29.55
N LYS A 91 -1.08 10.93 -29.36
CA LYS A 91 -0.58 9.79 -30.14
C LYS A 91 -1.35 8.48 -29.89
N MET A 92 -1.94 8.34 -28.71
CA MET A 92 -2.77 7.16 -28.38
C MET A 92 -4.20 7.32 -28.86
N LEU A 93 -4.76 8.53 -28.79
CA LEU A 93 -6.10 8.83 -29.29
C LEU A 93 -6.19 8.88 -30.82
N SER A 94 -5.06 9.03 -31.52
CA SER A 94 -5.01 8.85 -32.99
C SER A 94 -5.10 7.39 -33.42
N LEU A 95 -4.94 6.44 -32.50
CA LEU A 95 -5.20 5.02 -32.75
C LEU A 95 -6.67 4.71 -32.44
N PRO A 96 -7.31 3.73 -33.11
CA PRO A 96 -8.70 3.33 -32.86
C PRO A 96 -8.84 2.56 -31.53
N ILE A 97 -8.55 3.22 -30.41
CA ILE A 97 -8.53 2.68 -29.06
C ILE A 97 -9.52 3.49 -28.22
N SER A 98 -10.39 2.81 -27.47
CA SER A 98 -11.31 3.49 -26.57
C SER A 98 -10.61 3.98 -25.30
N THR A 99 -10.96 5.18 -24.86
CA THR A 99 -10.47 5.80 -23.61
C THR A 99 -10.75 4.94 -22.39
N THR A 100 -11.91 4.25 -22.34
CA THR A 100 -12.30 3.35 -21.26
C THR A 100 -11.34 2.16 -21.12
N LYS A 101 -10.95 1.53 -22.25
CA LYS A 101 -10.02 0.38 -22.23
C LYS A 101 -8.63 0.79 -21.78
N LEU A 102 -8.21 2.00 -22.13
CA LEU A 102 -6.93 2.56 -21.69
C LEU A 102 -6.94 2.86 -20.18
N CYS A 103 -8.01 3.46 -19.66
CA CYS A 103 -8.17 3.68 -18.21
C CYS A 103 -8.15 2.37 -17.42
N LEU A 104 -8.87 1.34 -17.90
CA LEU A 104 -8.84 0.00 -17.31
C LEU A 104 -7.45 -0.62 -17.35
N ALA A 105 -6.72 -0.50 -18.47
CA ALA A 105 -5.36 -1.03 -18.57
C ALA A 105 -4.42 -0.36 -17.55
N LYS A 106 -4.53 0.97 -17.35
CA LYS A 106 -3.78 1.67 -16.31
C LYS A 106 -4.12 1.18 -14.91
N PHE A 107 -5.40 0.99 -14.63
CA PHE A 107 -5.83 0.51 -13.33
C PHE A 107 -5.30 -0.90 -13.06
N THR A 108 -5.30 -1.79 -14.05
CA THR A 108 -4.68 -3.12 -13.95
C THR A 108 -3.19 -3.01 -13.65
N VAL A 109 -2.47 -2.11 -14.31
CA VAL A 109 -1.05 -1.92 -14.03
C VAL A 109 -0.77 -1.33 -12.65
N LEU A 110 -1.61 -0.40 -12.18
CA LEU A 110 -1.54 0.12 -10.82
C LEU A 110 -1.73 -0.99 -9.77
N ILE A 111 -2.72 -1.86 -9.99
CA ILE A 111 -2.97 -3.04 -9.14
C ILE A 111 -1.76 -3.99 -9.16
N LEU A 112 -1.14 -4.23 -10.32
CA LEU A 112 0.08 -5.04 -10.41
C LEU A 112 1.27 -4.43 -9.66
N LEU A 113 1.45 -3.11 -9.74
CA LEU A 113 2.48 -2.40 -8.96
C LEU A 113 2.20 -2.50 -7.46
N ALA A 114 0.95 -2.40 -7.04
CA ALA A 114 0.55 -2.60 -5.65
C ALA A 114 0.83 -4.04 -5.18
N ALA A 115 0.53 -5.05 -6.00
CA ALA A 115 0.83 -6.44 -5.69
C ALA A 115 2.34 -6.67 -5.52
N PHE A 116 3.14 -6.07 -6.41
CA PHE A 116 4.59 -6.11 -6.30
C PHE A 116 5.10 -5.46 -5.01
N GLN A 117 4.51 -4.32 -4.61
CA GLN A 117 4.82 -3.67 -3.33
C GLN A 117 4.56 -4.61 -2.14
N MET A 118 3.45 -5.35 -2.17
CA MET A 118 3.09 -6.28 -1.11
C MET A 118 4.07 -7.45 -1.02
N VAL A 119 4.47 -8.04 -2.14
CA VAL A 119 5.46 -9.12 -2.18
C VAL A 119 6.80 -8.65 -1.63
N MET A 120 7.27 -7.46 -2.04
CA MET A 120 8.52 -6.92 -1.49
C MET A 120 8.41 -6.62 0.01
N SER A 121 7.23 -6.19 0.49
CA SER A 121 6.99 -5.94 1.92
C SER A 121 7.02 -7.23 2.74
N ILE A 122 6.47 -8.34 2.21
CA ILE A 122 6.58 -9.66 2.82
C ILE A 122 8.05 -10.11 2.89
N GLY A 123 8.78 -9.96 1.78
CA GLY A 123 10.21 -10.32 1.73
C GLY A 123 11.03 -9.52 2.75
N ALA A 124 10.80 -8.20 2.82
CA ALA A 124 11.48 -7.33 3.78
C ALA A 124 11.13 -7.70 5.23
N TYR A 125 9.86 -7.99 5.52
CA TYR A 125 9.44 -8.48 6.84
C TYR A 125 10.25 -9.71 7.28
N TYR A 126 10.36 -10.74 6.43
CA TYR A 126 11.10 -11.95 6.78
C TYR A 126 12.60 -11.73 6.98
N ILE A 127 13.21 -10.88 6.15
CA ILE A 127 14.62 -10.51 6.30
C ILE A 127 14.82 -9.80 7.64
N CYS A 128 13.93 -8.84 7.98
CA CYS A 128 14.03 -8.09 9.23
C CYS A 128 13.76 -8.98 10.45
N ALA A 129 12.74 -9.84 10.39
CA ALA A 129 12.42 -10.79 11.45
C ALA A 129 13.60 -11.75 11.72
N ALA A 130 14.28 -12.22 10.67
CA ALA A 130 15.47 -13.06 10.83
C ALA A 130 16.63 -12.30 11.51
N ILE A 131 16.92 -11.07 11.09
CA ILE A 131 17.95 -10.22 11.71
C ILE A 131 17.64 -10.00 13.18
N VAL A 132 16.40 -9.57 13.48
CA VAL A 132 15.98 -9.28 14.86
C VAL A 132 16.01 -10.53 15.72
N THR A 133 15.66 -11.69 15.17
CA THR A 133 15.74 -12.98 15.87
C THR A 133 17.16 -13.30 16.32
N HIS A 134 18.16 -13.01 15.48
CA HIS A 134 19.56 -13.20 15.84
C HIS A 134 20.10 -12.17 16.83
N THR A 135 19.58 -10.93 16.81
CA THR A 135 20.06 -9.87 17.71
C THR A 135 19.41 -9.89 19.09
N GLN A 136 18.19 -10.42 19.19
CA GLN A 136 17.36 -10.37 20.39
C GLN A 136 17.15 -11.73 21.06
N ASP A 137 17.78 -12.79 20.54
CA ASP A 137 17.64 -14.18 21.01
C ASP A 137 16.18 -14.64 21.21
N TYR A 138 15.25 -14.10 20.40
CA TYR A 138 13.82 -14.39 20.45
C TYR A 138 13.28 -14.62 19.04
N ASN A 139 12.40 -15.61 18.86
CA ASN A 139 11.90 -15.94 17.53
C ASN A 139 10.78 -14.99 17.08
N PHE A 140 11.11 -14.03 16.20
CA PHE A 140 10.17 -13.09 15.60
C PHE A 140 9.53 -13.58 14.29
N ILE A 141 9.86 -14.79 13.84
CA ILE A 141 9.38 -15.33 12.57
C ILE A 141 7.95 -15.86 12.73
N LEU A 142 6.99 -15.15 12.14
CA LEU A 142 5.61 -15.65 12.04
C LEU A 142 5.42 -16.66 10.90
N GLU A 143 4.39 -17.48 11.06
CA GLU A 143 3.95 -18.45 10.08
C GLU A 143 3.67 -17.78 8.70
N PRO A 144 4.26 -18.29 7.60
CA PRO A 144 4.04 -17.77 6.24
C PRO A 144 2.60 -17.65 5.81
N LEU A 145 1.75 -18.59 6.21
CA LEU A 145 0.33 -18.55 5.88
C LEU A 145 -0.38 -17.38 6.57
N TYR A 146 -0.03 -17.09 7.82
CA TYR A 146 -0.59 -15.96 8.56
C TYR A 146 -0.20 -14.62 7.94
N VAL A 147 1.08 -14.42 7.63
CA VAL A 147 1.60 -13.19 7.02
C VAL A 147 0.98 -12.98 5.64
N CYS A 148 1.00 -14.00 4.78
CA CYS A 148 0.41 -13.94 3.45
C CYS A 148 -1.08 -13.62 3.50
N LYS A 149 -1.86 -14.25 4.39
CA LYS A 149 -3.30 -14.00 4.53
C LYS A 149 -3.59 -12.55 4.89
N ASN A 150 -2.87 -11.99 5.87
CA ASN A 150 -3.04 -10.60 6.28
C ASN A 150 -2.65 -9.63 5.17
N VAL A 151 -1.51 -9.85 4.51
CA VAL A 151 -1.04 -9.00 3.41
C VAL A 151 -1.96 -9.07 2.19
N CYS A 152 -2.48 -10.26 1.84
CA CYS A 152 -3.48 -10.40 0.79
C CYS A 152 -4.79 -9.66 1.11
N SER A 153 -5.19 -9.65 2.39
CA SER A 153 -6.38 -8.91 2.84
C SER A 153 -6.16 -7.39 2.73
N ILE A 154 -4.99 -6.91 3.17
CA ILE A 154 -4.57 -5.51 3.01
C ILE A 154 -4.53 -5.11 1.53
N TYR A 155 -4.00 -5.98 0.67
CA TYR A 155 -3.97 -5.76 -0.78
C TYR A 155 -5.37 -5.63 -1.37
N ALA A 156 -6.30 -6.52 -1.01
CA ALA A 156 -7.68 -6.44 -1.46
C ALA A 156 -8.36 -5.14 -1.01
N ALA A 157 -8.12 -4.72 0.24
CA ALA A 157 -8.61 -3.46 0.78
C ALA A 157 -8.00 -2.22 0.12
N ALA A 158 -6.80 -2.34 -0.47
CA ALA A 158 -6.15 -1.24 -1.18
C ALA A 158 -6.71 -1.02 -2.60
N ILE A 159 -7.48 -1.96 -3.17
CA ILE A 159 -8.03 -1.84 -4.53
C ILE A 159 -9.00 -0.66 -4.65
N PRO A 160 -10.00 -0.48 -3.77
CA PRO A 160 -10.88 0.69 -3.81
C PRO A 160 -10.11 2.01 -3.64
N MET A 161 -9.12 2.05 -2.74
CA MET A 161 -8.24 3.20 -2.55
C MET A 161 -7.47 3.55 -3.83
N ALA A 162 -6.90 2.56 -4.51
CA ALA A 162 -6.19 2.74 -5.77
C ALA A 162 -7.09 3.35 -6.86
N ALA A 163 -8.37 2.95 -6.89
CA ALA A 163 -9.34 3.48 -7.84
C ALA A 163 -9.60 4.98 -7.60
N VAL A 164 -9.76 5.39 -6.35
CA VAL A 164 -9.94 6.82 -6.02
C VAL A 164 -8.70 7.63 -6.36
N TYR A 165 -7.49 7.13 -6.07
CA TYR A 165 -6.25 7.82 -6.46
C TYR A 165 -6.06 7.94 -7.96
N LEU A 166 -6.46 6.93 -8.73
CA LEU A 166 -6.47 7.03 -10.18
C LEU A 166 -7.47 8.10 -10.65
N ALA A 167 -8.67 8.13 -10.07
CA ALA A 167 -9.69 9.13 -10.40
C ALA A 167 -9.20 10.56 -10.11
N VAL A 168 -8.66 10.81 -8.90
CA VAL A 168 -8.06 12.09 -8.50
C VAL A 168 -6.97 12.52 -9.50
N SER A 169 -6.10 11.59 -9.87
CA SER A 169 -5.01 11.87 -10.81
C SER A 169 -5.48 12.15 -12.24
N THR A 170 -6.62 11.57 -12.66
CA THR A 170 -7.22 11.88 -13.98
C THR A 170 -7.96 13.21 -14.00
N LEU A 171 -8.63 13.57 -12.90
CA LEU A 171 -9.38 14.82 -12.76
C LEU A 171 -8.47 16.04 -12.65
N ILE A 172 -7.34 15.90 -11.97
CA ILE A 172 -6.42 17.01 -11.72
C ILE A 172 -5.37 17.12 -12.84
N GLN A 173 -5.21 18.33 -13.36
CA GLN A 173 -4.24 18.59 -14.43
C GLN A 173 -2.81 18.77 -13.89
N SER A 174 -2.65 19.44 -12.75
CA SER A 174 -1.34 19.71 -12.15
C SER A 174 -0.85 18.51 -11.33
N PRO A 175 0.29 17.88 -11.68
CA PRO A 175 0.78 16.70 -10.96
C PRO A 175 1.07 16.98 -9.48
N ILE A 176 1.58 18.16 -9.15
CA ILE A 176 1.89 18.58 -7.78
C ILE A 176 0.61 18.61 -6.93
N PHE A 177 -0.48 19.17 -7.48
CA PHE A 177 -1.75 19.24 -6.77
C PHE A 177 -2.39 17.85 -6.63
N SER A 178 -2.24 16.99 -7.65
CA SER A 178 -2.70 15.60 -7.56
C SER A 178 -1.98 14.82 -6.47
N VAL A 179 -0.65 14.97 -6.35
CA VAL A 179 0.12 14.38 -5.24
C VAL A 179 -0.34 14.97 -3.91
N GLY A 180 -0.46 16.30 -3.84
CA GLY A 180 -0.88 17.01 -2.63
C GLY A 180 -2.23 16.54 -2.10
N ILE A 181 -3.25 16.45 -2.95
CA ILE A 181 -4.59 15.94 -2.56
C ILE A 181 -4.51 14.46 -2.17
N GLY A 182 -3.78 13.65 -2.94
CA GLY A 182 -3.59 12.23 -2.63
C GLY A 182 -2.99 12.01 -1.25
N LEU A 183 -1.89 12.72 -0.93
CA LEU A 183 -1.23 12.62 0.37
C LEU A 183 -2.07 13.26 1.49
N ALA A 184 -2.72 14.40 1.24
CA ALA A 184 -3.61 15.03 2.22
C ALA A 184 -4.78 14.13 2.61
N SER A 185 -5.28 13.30 1.69
CA SER A 185 -6.33 12.31 1.96
C SER A 185 -5.87 11.13 2.84
N ILE A 186 -4.58 10.98 3.10
CA ILE A 186 -4.10 9.91 3.99
C ILE A 186 -4.43 10.27 5.45
N VAL A 187 -4.25 11.52 5.85
CA VAL A 187 -4.36 11.95 7.26
C VAL A 187 -5.77 11.71 7.84
N PRO A 188 -6.88 12.05 7.13
CA PRO A 188 -8.23 11.78 7.64
C PRO A 188 -8.55 10.30 7.87
N SER A 189 -7.79 9.36 7.30
CA SER A 189 -8.03 7.93 7.49
C SER A 189 -8.01 7.50 8.97
N VAL A 190 -7.13 8.12 9.77
CA VAL A 190 -6.99 7.87 11.21
C VAL A 190 -8.19 8.39 12.01
N LEU A 191 -8.84 9.44 11.53
CA LEU A 191 -10.05 9.97 12.16
C LEU A 191 -11.26 9.14 11.71
N MET A 192 -11.37 8.86 10.41
CA MET A 192 -12.50 8.17 9.81
C MET A 192 -12.68 6.76 10.37
N ILE A 193 -11.59 6.03 10.65
CA ILE A 193 -11.65 4.69 11.25
C ILE A 193 -12.35 4.68 12.62
N ASN A 194 -12.34 5.80 13.34
CA ASN A 194 -13.00 5.96 14.63
C ASN A 194 -14.46 6.42 14.52
N THR A 195 -14.99 6.55 13.30
CA THR A 195 -16.37 6.99 13.03
C THR A 195 -17.23 5.85 12.49
N LYS A 196 -18.56 5.96 12.62
CA LYS A 196 -19.52 5.00 12.03
C LYS A 196 -19.57 5.04 10.50
N ILE A 197 -18.93 6.02 9.86
CA ILE A 197 -18.97 6.27 8.40
C ILE A 197 -17.65 5.87 7.74
N TRP A 198 -16.81 5.09 8.42
CA TRP A 198 -15.51 4.64 7.90
C TRP A 198 -15.61 3.94 6.54
N PHE A 199 -16.72 3.23 6.28
CA PHE A 199 -17.00 2.55 5.01
C PHE A 199 -17.17 3.50 3.82
N ALA A 200 -17.36 4.80 4.03
CA ALA A 200 -17.44 5.77 2.92
C ALA A 200 -16.05 6.27 2.48
N TYR A 201 -14.98 5.88 3.20
CA TYR A 201 -13.63 6.39 2.99
C TYR A 201 -12.64 5.26 2.64
N PRO A 202 -12.50 4.91 1.34
CA PRO A 202 -11.67 3.78 0.89
C PRO A 202 -10.22 3.78 1.38
N MET A 203 -9.65 4.96 1.61
CA MET A 203 -8.27 5.14 2.09
C MET A 203 -8.07 4.58 3.50
N SER A 204 -9.16 4.49 4.28
CA SER A 204 -9.12 3.91 5.62
C SER A 204 -9.14 2.39 5.62
N TYR A 205 -9.52 1.72 4.53
CA TYR A 205 -9.77 0.27 4.57
C TYR A 205 -8.52 -0.55 4.89
N PRO A 206 -7.36 -0.33 4.25
CA PRO A 206 -6.15 -1.07 4.59
C PRO A 206 -5.79 -0.85 6.06
N PHE A 207 -5.88 0.39 6.54
CA PHE A 207 -5.58 0.77 7.92
C PHE A 207 -6.55 0.14 8.92
N TYR A 208 -7.83 0.04 8.57
CA TYR A 208 -8.83 -0.65 9.38
C TYR A 208 -8.51 -2.12 9.57
N LEU A 209 -8.09 -2.83 8.52
CA LEU A 209 -7.75 -4.25 8.63
C LEU A 209 -6.57 -4.52 9.55
N ILE A 210 -5.52 -3.69 9.50
CA ILE A 210 -4.37 -3.87 10.40
C ILE A 210 -4.73 -3.53 11.84
N MET A 211 -5.61 -2.56 12.07
CA MET A 211 -6.13 -2.24 13.42
C MET A 211 -7.03 -3.34 13.98
N VAL A 212 -7.83 -4.01 13.14
CA VAL A 212 -8.59 -5.21 13.55
C VAL A 212 -7.65 -6.37 13.88
N ALA A 213 -6.58 -6.56 13.10
CA ALA A 213 -5.56 -7.56 13.41
C ALA A 213 -4.83 -7.25 14.72
N TYR A 214 -4.52 -5.98 14.98
CA TYR A 214 -4.00 -5.50 16.25
C TYR A 214 -4.94 -5.83 17.41
N GLY A 215 -6.23 -5.52 17.26
CA GLY A 215 -7.24 -5.80 18.28
C GLY A 215 -7.41 -7.28 18.61
N ARG A 216 -7.29 -8.16 17.60
CA ARG A 216 -7.34 -9.61 17.79
C ARG A 216 -6.08 -10.18 18.44
N ALA A 217 -4.92 -9.62 18.12
CA ALA A 217 -3.65 -10.03 18.72
C ALA A 217 -3.49 -9.55 20.17
N ALA A 218 -4.34 -8.63 20.62
CA ALA A 218 -4.27 -7.92 21.89
C ALA A 218 -5.42 -8.27 22.85
N GLU A 219 -5.87 -9.54 22.90
CA GLU A 219 -7.08 -9.99 23.62
C GLU A 219 -7.42 -9.11 24.85
N GLY A 220 -8.47 -8.29 24.71
CA GLY A 220 -8.95 -7.35 25.74
C GLY A 220 -9.10 -5.88 25.33
N VAL A 221 -8.62 -5.44 24.15
CA VAL A 221 -8.65 -3.99 23.78
C VAL A 221 -9.63 -3.62 22.66
N TYR A 222 -10.02 -4.55 21.77
CA TYR A 222 -11.00 -4.27 20.70
C TYR A 222 -12.01 -5.42 20.51
N GLU A 223 -12.90 -5.63 21.49
CA GLU A 223 -14.20 -6.23 21.20
C GLU A 223 -15.08 -5.21 20.48
N THR A 224 -14.89 -5.04 19.17
CA THR A 224 -15.95 -4.47 18.34
C THR A 224 -16.87 -5.62 17.96
N GLN A 225 -17.91 -5.81 18.77
CA GLN A 225 -19.07 -6.59 18.38
C GLN A 225 -19.63 -6.00 17.09
N ILE A 226 -19.61 -6.80 16.04
CA ILE A 226 -20.33 -6.51 14.81
C ILE A 226 -21.81 -6.56 15.19
N ALA A 227 -22.46 -5.40 15.21
CA ALA A 227 -23.91 -5.27 15.21
C ALA A 227 -24.39 -5.04 13.77
#